data_AF-K2F519-F1
#
_entry.id   AF-K2F519-F1
#
_cell.length_a   1.000
_cell.length_b   1.000
_cell.length_c   1.000
_cell.angle_alpha   90.00
_cell.angle_beta   90.00
_cell.angle_gamma   90.00
#
_symmetry.space_group_name_H-M   'P 1'
#
loop_
_entity.id
_entity.type
_entity.pdbx_description
1 polymer ?
#
loop_
_entity_poly.entity_id
_entity_poly.type
_entity_poly.pdbx_seq_one_letter_code
_entity_poly.pdbx_strand_id
1 'polypeptide(L)'
;MTNKKRKILAVATVLIVAILLFLKLKQKYTPVYTETFLNPTSEELESYRNVYKQEPVKYLRKALNAYLANNSDDACIVEPAVMGGEPPKDLANITTGLSSFEKKIYKSKFVVLSYLTPENSGYGDDMYHIQILFQDYPHRVFYTTLGKFQDDDICLLGFGSDEEMTGFKLQETLLPLKNFLDYEDLAI
;
A
#
# COMPACT_ATOMS: atom_id res chain seq x y z
N MET A 1 32.53 22.26 -24.50
CA MET A 1 31.13 22.33 -24.00
C MET A 1 31.17 22.47 -22.48
N THR A 2 30.68 23.58 -21.94
CA THR A 2 30.81 23.94 -20.52
C THR A 2 29.97 23.04 -19.60
N ASN A 3 30.50 22.76 -18.39
CA ASN A 3 29.88 21.94 -17.33
C ASN A 3 28.39 22.27 -17.05
N LYS A 4 27.98 23.50 -17.33
CA LYS A 4 26.60 23.99 -17.18
C LYS A 4 25.61 23.31 -18.14
N LYS A 5 26.01 23.02 -19.39
CA LYS A 5 25.16 22.35 -20.38
C LYS A 5 24.94 20.86 -20.05
N ARG A 6 25.95 20.19 -19.46
CA ARG A 6 25.84 18.80 -18.98
C ARG A 6 24.91 18.67 -17.76
N LYS A 7 24.97 19.64 -16.82
CA LYS A 7 24.07 19.68 -15.66
C LYS A 7 22.61 19.93 -16.07
N ILE A 8 22.36 20.84 -17.01
CA ILE A 8 20.99 21.11 -17.51
C ILE A 8 20.43 19.88 -18.24
N LEU A 9 21.24 19.18 -19.03
CA LEU A 9 20.81 17.96 -19.71
C LEU A 9 20.51 16.83 -18.70
N ALA A 10 21.35 16.65 -17.68
CA ALA A 10 21.12 15.65 -16.62
C ALA A 10 19.84 15.94 -15.83
N VAL A 11 19.60 17.20 -15.45
CA VAL A 11 18.37 17.60 -14.73
C VAL A 11 17.13 17.41 -15.61
N ALA A 12 17.20 17.78 -16.90
CA ALA A 12 16.09 17.54 -17.83
C ALA A 12 15.80 16.05 -18.04
N THR A 13 16.84 15.20 -18.05
CA THR A 13 16.68 13.74 -18.19
C THR A 13 16.03 13.14 -16.95
N VAL A 14 16.44 13.56 -15.74
CA VAL A 14 15.80 13.16 -14.48
C VAL A 14 14.35 13.63 -14.41
N LEU A 15 14.06 14.86 -14.87
CA LEU A 15 12.69 15.39 -14.91
C LEU A 15 11.80 14.59 -15.87
N ILE A 16 12.32 14.23 -17.05
CA ILE A 16 11.59 13.44 -18.05
C ILE A 16 11.36 12.01 -17.54
N VAL A 17 12.34 11.39 -16.88
CA VAL A 17 12.17 10.08 -16.24
C VAL A 17 11.13 10.15 -15.10
N ALA A 18 11.14 11.21 -14.28
CA ALA A 18 10.14 11.43 -13.24
C ALA A 18 8.74 11.66 -13.82
N ILE A 19 8.60 12.39 -14.94
CA ILE A 19 7.32 12.61 -15.63
C ILE A 19 6.81 11.32 -16.29
N LEU A 20 7.70 10.49 -16.85
CA LEU A 20 7.33 9.18 -17.43
C LEU A 20 6.96 8.16 -16.34
N LEU A 21 7.64 8.17 -15.19
CA LEU A 21 7.22 7.46 -13.98
C LEU A 21 5.84 7.96 -13.53
N PHE A 22 5.61 9.27 -13.51
CA PHE A 22 4.33 9.89 -13.12
C PHE A 22 3.16 9.55 -14.05
N LEU A 23 3.37 9.51 -15.36
CA LEU A 23 2.34 9.08 -16.32
C LEU A 23 2.06 7.57 -16.23
N LYS A 24 3.06 6.76 -15.86
CA LYS A 24 2.84 5.36 -15.48
C LYS A 24 2.10 5.20 -14.14
N LEU A 25 2.35 6.06 -13.16
CA LEU A 25 1.69 6.02 -11.83
C LEU A 25 0.17 6.25 -11.90
N LYS A 26 -0.32 6.98 -12.91
CA LYS A 26 -1.77 7.10 -13.19
C LYS A 26 -2.35 5.92 -13.96
N GLN A 27 -1.52 5.08 -14.57
CA GLN A 27 -1.96 3.91 -15.32
C GLN A 27 -1.62 2.62 -14.58
N LYS A 28 -2.69 1.97 -14.07
CA LYS A 28 -2.77 0.59 -13.56
C LYS A 28 -2.51 0.41 -12.07
N TYR A 29 -3.34 1.03 -11.23
CA TYR A 29 -3.87 0.22 -10.13
C TYR A 29 -4.77 -0.83 -10.77
N THR A 30 -4.40 -2.11 -10.71
CA THR A 30 -5.36 -3.19 -10.94
C THR A 30 -6.14 -3.31 -9.65
N PRO A 31 -7.37 -2.78 -9.57
CA PRO A 31 -8.11 -2.91 -8.34
C PRO A 31 -8.43 -4.40 -8.16
N VAL A 32 -8.28 -4.91 -6.94
CA VAL A 32 -8.71 -6.29 -6.65
C VAL A 32 -10.25 -6.36 -6.66
N TYR A 33 -10.91 -5.21 -6.62
CA TYR A 33 -12.36 -5.01 -6.71
C TYR A 33 -12.74 -4.18 -7.96
N THR A 34 -13.84 -4.54 -8.61
CA THR A 34 -14.52 -3.76 -9.66
C THR A 34 -15.93 -3.37 -9.20
N GLU A 35 -16.66 -2.51 -9.92
CA GLU A 35 -18.05 -2.16 -9.57
C GLU A 35 -19.01 -3.38 -9.51
N THR A 36 -18.61 -4.54 -10.05
CA THR A 36 -19.35 -5.81 -9.98
C THR A 36 -19.46 -6.43 -8.58
N PHE A 37 -18.72 -5.94 -7.59
CA PHE A 37 -18.65 -6.55 -6.25
C PHE A 37 -19.82 -6.23 -5.31
N LEU A 38 -20.86 -5.52 -5.78
CA LEU A 38 -22.14 -5.45 -5.07
C LEU A 38 -22.78 -6.84 -4.93
N ASN A 39 -22.59 -7.71 -5.93
CA ASN A 39 -23.03 -9.11 -5.94
C ASN A 39 -21.93 -9.98 -6.60
N PRO A 40 -20.83 -10.26 -5.88
CA PRO A 40 -19.70 -10.95 -6.47
C PRO A 40 -20.07 -12.39 -6.80
N THR A 41 -19.60 -12.87 -7.94
CA THR A 41 -19.66 -14.29 -8.29
C THR A 41 -18.77 -15.11 -7.35
N SER A 42 -19.03 -16.42 -7.26
CA SER A 42 -18.17 -17.34 -6.48
C SER A 42 -16.71 -17.31 -6.94
N GLU A 43 -16.47 -17.13 -8.24
CA GLU A 43 -15.13 -17.03 -8.83
C GLU A 43 -14.43 -15.73 -8.42
N GLU A 44 -15.12 -14.59 -8.47
CA GLU A 44 -14.59 -13.31 -7.98
C GLU A 44 -14.25 -13.37 -6.48
N LEU A 45 -15.09 -14.03 -5.69
CA LEU A 45 -14.83 -14.25 -4.26
C LEU A 45 -13.63 -15.17 -4.02
N GLU A 46 -13.47 -16.23 -4.80
CA GLU A 46 -12.32 -17.13 -4.69
C GLU A 46 -11.02 -16.43 -5.10
N SER A 47 -11.05 -15.69 -6.20
CA SER A 47 -9.94 -14.85 -6.65
C SER A 47 -9.53 -13.84 -5.57
N TYR A 48 -10.50 -13.15 -4.98
CA TYR A 48 -10.29 -12.25 -3.85
C TYR A 48 -9.64 -12.96 -2.66
N ARG A 49 -10.15 -14.12 -2.27
CA ARG A 49 -9.59 -14.93 -1.18
C ARG A 49 -8.15 -15.37 -1.44
N ASN A 50 -7.79 -15.64 -2.69
CA ASN A 50 -6.44 -16.03 -3.07
C ASN A 50 -5.41 -14.90 -2.87
N VAL A 51 -5.84 -13.64 -2.77
CA VAL A 51 -4.95 -12.51 -2.42
C VAL A 51 -4.41 -12.67 -1.00
N TYR A 52 -5.21 -13.13 -0.04
CA TYR A 52 -4.75 -13.36 1.35
C TYR A 52 -3.78 -14.54 1.48
N LYS A 53 -3.71 -15.41 0.47
CA LYS A 53 -2.73 -16.50 0.42
C LYS A 53 -1.35 -16.02 -0.07
N GLN A 54 -1.26 -14.83 -0.66
CA GLN A 54 0.00 -14.28 -1.17
C GLN A 54 0.93 -13.93 -0.01
N GLU A 55 2.20 -14.31 -0.13
CA GLU A 55 3.22 -14.07 0.91
C GLU A 55 3.36 -12.59 1.29
N PRO A 56 3.32 -11.60 0.37
CA PRO A 56 3.37 -10.19 0.77
C PRO A 56 2.20 -9.75 1.66
N VAL A 57 1.00 -10.29 1.43
CA VAL A 57 -0.19 -9.96 2.24
C VAL A 57 -0.08 -10.57 3.64
N LYS A 58 0.38 -11.82 3.75
CA LYS A 58 0.67 -12.46 5.04
C LYS A 58 1.78 -11.73 5.79
N TYR A 59 2.83 -11.32 5.08
CA TYR A 59 3.95 -10.61 5.67
C TYR A 59 3.54 -9.23 6.20
N LEU A 60 2.65 -8.51 5.50
CA LEU A 60 2.11 -7.25 6.00
C LEU A 60 1.50 -7.41 7.39
N ARG A 61 0.70 -8.45 7.60
CA ARG A 61 0.15 -8.76 8.93
C ARG A 61 1.25 -9.07 9.95
N LYS A 62 2.22 -9.90 9.57
CA LYS A 62 3.38 -10.23 10.42
C LYS A 62 4.15 -8.98 10.85
N ALA A 63 4.40 -8.04 9.94
CA ALA A 63 5.07 -6.77 10.22
C ALA A 63 4.27 -5.87 11.17
N LEU A 64 2.95 -5.75 10.98
CA LEU A 64 2.10 -4.99 11.89
C LEU A 64 2.11 -5.59 13.32
N ASN A 65 2.09 -6.91 13.44
CA ASN A 65 2.16 -7.61 14.72
C ASN A 65 3.53 -7.42 15.41
N ALA A 66 4.63 -7.51 14.66
CA ALA A 66 5.98 -7.23 15.15
C ALA A 66 6.10 -5.78 15.68
N TYR A 67 5.55 -4.80 14.93
CA TYR A 67 5.51 -3.40 15.37
C TYR A 67 4.68 -3.19 16.65
N LEU A 68 3.53 -3.87 16.76
CA LEU A 68 2.69 -3.83 17.96
C LEU A 68 3.40 -4.43 19.19
N ALA A 69 4.12 -5.53 18.99
CA ALA A 69 4.90 -6.22 20.03
C ALA A 69 6.20 -5.49 20.39
N ASN A 70 6.60 -4.49 19.59
CA ASN A 70 7.91 -3.84 19.68
C ASN A 70 9.07 -4.85 19.58
N ASN A 71 8.90 -5.85 18.71
CA ASN A 71 9.87 -6.91 18.45
C ASN A 71 10.37 -6.84 17.00
N SER A 72 11.51 -6.19 16.79
CA SER A 72 12.13 -6.04 15.47
C SER A 72 12.68 -7.35 14.89
N ASP A 73 12.84 -8.38 15.72
CA ASP A 73 13.41 -9.67 15.28
C ASP A 73 12.36 -10.52 14.57
N ASP A 74 11.07 -10.26 14.82
CA ASP A 74 9.98 -11.03 14.22
C ASP A 74 9.75 -10.64 12.76
N ALA A 75 10.05 -9.41 12.34
CA ALA A 75 9.86 -8.96 10.97
C ALA A 75 10.82 -7.82 10.62
N CYS A 76 11.43 -7.89 9.43
CA CYS A 76 12.11 -6.77 8.82
C CYS A 76 11.12 -5.63 8.51
N ILE A 77 11.29 -4.51 9.21
CA ILE A 77 10.56 -3.25 9.04
C ILE A 77 11.61 -2.15 8.98
N VAL A 78 11.72 -1.47 7.85
CA VAL A 78 12.74 -0.42 7.70
C VAL A 78 12.31 0.83 8.46
N GLU A 79 13.28 1.61 8.94
CA GLU A 79 13.02 2.86 9.67
C GLU A 79 12.09 3.83 8.91
N PRO A 80 12.23 4.04 7.58
CA PRO A 80 11.26 4.83 6.81
C PRO A 80 9.80 4.35 6.89
N ALA A 81 9.55 3.05 7.03
CA ALA A 81 8.19 2.53 7.20
C ALA A 81 7.64 2.85 8.60
N VAL A 82 8.51 2.96 9.61
CA VAL A 82 8.12 3.31 10.98
C VAL A 82 7.93 4.80 11.13
N MET A 83 8.97 5.57 10.87
CA MET A 83 9.03 7.01 11.16
C MET A 83 8.36 7.86 10.09
N GLY A 84 8.17 7.30 8.89
CA GLY A 84 7.75 8.05 7.73
C GLY A 84 8.87 8.94 7.19
N GLY A 85 8.49 9.86 6.32
CA GLY A 85 9.35 10.89 5.74
C GLY A 85 8.50 12.01 5.18
N GLU A 86 9.12 13.13 4.81
CA GLU A 86 8.38 14.20 4.13
C GLU A 86 7.81 13.64 2.81
N PRO A 87 6.48 13.67 2.63
CA PRO A 87 5.92 13.30 1.35
C PRO A 87 6.44 14.28 0.28
N PRO A 88 6.65 13.83 -0.96
CA PRO A 88 6.86 14.72 -2.10
C PRO A 88 5.81 15.85 -2.09
N LYS A 89 6.18 17.06 -2.53
CA LYS A 89 5.31 18.26 -2.44
C LYS A 89 3.95 18.10 -3.12
N ASP A 90 3.85 17.19 -4.07
CA ASP A 90 2.67 16.78 -4.83
C ASP A 90 1.85 15.67 -4.15
N LEU A 91 2.35 15.10 -3.07
CA LEU A 91 1.71 14.12 -2.17
C LEU A 91 1.53 14.67 -0.75
N ALA A 92 1.49 15.99 -0.59
CA ALA A 92 1.47 16.68 0.70
C ALA A 92 0.37 16.23 1.68
N ASN A 93 -0.66 15.54 1.18
CA ASN A 93 -1.79 15.06 1.97
C ASN A 93 -1.62 13.60 2.47
N ILE A 94 -0.47 12.97 2.22
CA ILE A 94 -0.16 11.64 2.74
C ILE A 94 0.55 11.77 4.08
N THR A 95 -0.08 11.21 5.11
CA THR A 95 0.59 10.95 6.39
C THR A 95 1.37 9.66 6.27
N THR A 96 2.68 9.69 6.48
CA THR A 96 3.57 8.53 6.34
C THR A 96 4.07 8.03 7.69
N GLY A 97 4.45 6.76 7.76
CA GLY A 97 5.01 6.11 8.95
C GLY A 97 3.97 5.43 9.83
N LEU A 98 4.30 4.24 10.33
CA LEU A 98 3.52 3.55 11.36
C LEU A 98 3.41 4.36 12.66
N SER A 99 4.41 5.19 13.01
CA SER A 99 4.37 6.02 14.21
C SER A 99 3.35 7.16 14.14
N SER A 100 2.84 7.48 12.95
CA SER A 100 1.94 8.61 12.73
C SER A 100 0.48 8.28 13.00
N PHE A 101 0.16 7.02 13.32
CA PHE A 101 -1.21 6.58 13.60
C PHE A 101 -1.29 5.85 14.94
N GLU A 102 -2.49 5.79 15.50
CA GLU A 102 -2.72 5.10 16.77
C GLU A 102 -2.52 3.60 16.62
N LYS A 103 -1.65 3.00 17.45
CA LYS A 103 -1.35 1.56 17.42
C LYS A 103 -2.60 0.66 17.43
N LYS A 104 -3.70 1.08 18.06
CA LYS A 104 -4.95 0.30 18.10
C LYS A 104 -5.51 -0.01 16.70
N ILE A 105 -5.23 0.83 15.70
CA ILE A 105 -5.67 0.63 14.31
C ILE A 105 -5.10 -0.68 13.77
N TYR A 106 -3.82 -0.96 14.05
CA TYR A 106 -3.12 -2.13 13.51
C TYR A 106 -3.60 -3.46 14.10
N LYS A 107 -4.35 -3.43 15.21
CA LYS A 107 -5.01 -4.61 15.79
C LYS A 107 -6.26 -5.02 15.02
N SER A 108 -6.83 -4.12 14.22
CA SER A 108 -7.98 -4.43 13.38
C SER A 108 -7.57 -5.40 12.29
N LYS A 109 -8.50 -6.27 11.89
CA LYS A 109 -8.39 -6.98 10.61
C LYS A 109 -8.37 -5.96 9.46
N PHE A 110 -7.79 -6.32 8.32
CA PHE A 110 -7.79 -5.45 7.15
C PHE A 110 -8.32 -6.16 5.91
N VAL A 111 -8.95 -5.36 5.05
CA VAL A 111 -9.42 -5.70 3.73
C VAL A 111 -8.38 -5.24 2.72
N VAL A 112 -7.93 -6.11 1.81
CA VAL A 112 -7.08 -5.71 0.68
C VAL A 112 -7.95 -5.09 -0.41
N LEU A 113 -7.62 -3.85 -0.79
CA LEU A 113 -8.28 -3.06 -1.82
C LEU A 113 -7.56 -3.23 -3.16
N SER A 114 -6.25 -3.05 -3.18
CA SER A 114 -5.43 -3.27 -4.37
C SER A 114 -4.20 -4.07 -4.01
N TYR A 115 -3.75 -4.90 -4.94
CA TYR A 115 -2.53 -5.67 -4.82
C TYR A 115 -1.78 -5.59 -6.15
N LEU A 116 -0.66 -4.87 -6.14
CA LEU A 116 0.25 -4.75 -7.28
C LEU A 116 1.50 -5.56 -7.01
N THR A 117 1.91 -6.35 -7.98
CA THR A 117 3.15 -7.14 -8.02
C THR A 117 4.26 -6.35 -8.71
N PRO A 118 5.53 -6.77 -8.58
CA PRO A 118 6.64 -6.11 -9.28
C PRO A 118 6.41 -5.92 -10.78
N GLU A 119 5.77 -6.90 -11.43
CA GLU A 119 5.47 -6.90 -12.86
C GLU A 119 4.47 -5.82 -13.29
N ASN A 120 3.61 -5.35 -12.37
CA ASN A 120 2.53 -4.41 -12.67
C ASN A 120 2.53 -3.16 -11.80
N SER A 121 3.43 -3.06 -10.82
CA SER A 121 3.50 -1.92 -9.90
C SER A 121 4.15 -0.71 -10.56
N GLY A 122 5.18 -0.91 -11.38
CA GLY A 122 5.94 0.19 -11.99
C GLY A 122 6.83 0.96 -10.99
N TYR A 123 6.99 0.44 -9.76
CA TYR A 123 7.76 1.07 -8.68
C TYR A 123 9.15 0.47 -8.47
N GLY A 124 9.50 -0.58 -9.21
CA GLY A 124 10.80 -1.23 -9.16
C GLY A 124 10.67 -2.74 -9.22
N ASP A 125 11.77 -3.40 -9.58
CA ASP A 125 11.87 -4.85 -9.49
C ASP A 125 11.74 -5.25 -8.00
N ASP A 126 11.03 -6.33 -7.73
CA ASP A 126 10.79 -6.88 -6.38
C ASP A 126 9.97 -6.02 -5.38
N MET A 127 9.18 -5.05 -5.86
CA MET A 127 8.25 -4.27 -5.00
C MET A 127 6.77 -4.61 -5.21
N TYR A 128 6.10 -4.84 -4.09
CA TYR A 128 4.65 -5.03 -3.96
C TYR A 128 4.01 -3.79 -3.36
N HIS A 129 2.87 -3.38 -3.92
CA HIS A 129 2.06 -2.28 -3.37
C HIS A 129 0.69 -2.81 -2.99
N ILE A 130 0.35 -2.67 -1.71
CA ILE A 130 -0.92 -3.15 -1.17
C ILE A 130 -1.64 -1.96 -0.56
N GLN A 131 -2.85 -1.72 -1.07
CA GLN A 131 -3.79 -0.82 -0.43
C GLN A 131 -4.69 -1.63 0.47
N ILE A 132 -4.83 -1.19 1.72
CA ILE A 132 -5.68 -1.86 2.70
C ILE A 132 -6.63 -0.88 3.38
N LEU A 133 -7.69 -1.44 3.94
CA LEU A 133 -8.63 -0.74 4.80
C LEU A 133 -8.82 -1.55 6.07
N PHE A 134 -8.60 -0.95 7.22
CA PHE A 134 -8.84 -1.62 8.49
C PHE A 134 -10.34 -1.69 8.76
N GLN A 135 -10.86 -2.87 9.06
CA GLN A 135 -12.27 -3.14 9.29
C GLN A 135 -12.89 -2.21 10.36
N ASP A 136 -12.19 -1.98 11.47
CA ASP A 136 -12.65 -1.12 12.57
C ASP A 136 -12.37 0.36 12.32
N TYR A 137 -11.54 0.69 11.32
CA TYR A 137 -11.18 2.05 10.93
C TYR A 137 -11.38 2.26 9.42
N PRO A 138 -12.61 2.04 8.91
CA PRO A 138 -12.87 1.98 7.48
C PRO A 138 -12.86 3.36 6.79
N HIS A 139 -12.69 4.43 7.56
CA HIS A 139 -12.64 5.81 7.08
C HIS A 139 -11.29 6.18 6.46
N ARG A 140 -10.37 5.23 6.30
CA ARG A 140 -9.01 5.53 5.87
C ARG A 140 -8.40 4.39 5.06
N VAL A 141 -7.85 4.73 3.89
CA VAL A 141 -7.09 3.79 3.03
C VAL A 141 -5.62 3.92 3.37
N PHE A 142 -4.98 2.78 3.62
CA PHE A 142 -3.55 2.70 3.91
C PHE A 142 -2.81 2.14 2.71
N TYR A 143 -1.68 2.77 2.40
CA TYR A 143 -0.75 2.37 1.37
C TYR A 143 0.43 1.69 2.01
N THR A 144 0.77 0.52 1.51
CA THR A 144 1.91 -0.25 2.01
C THR A 144 2.79 -0.66 0.85
N THR A 145 4.09 -0.56 1.05
CA THR A 145 5.11 -1.03 0.11
C THR A 145 5.91 -2.13 0.79
N LEU A 146 5.95 -3.30 0.17
CA LEU A 146 6.73 -4.44 0.61
C LEU A 146 7.71 -4.84 -0.47
N GLY A 147 8.86 -5.37 -0.09
CA GLY A 147 9.82 -5.84 -1.08
C GLY A 147 11.12 -6.26 -0.43
N LYS A 148 12.05 -6.71 -1.26
CA LYS A 148 13.37 -7.14 -0.80
C LYS A 148 14.16 -5.95 -0.24
N PHE A 149 14.84 -6.15 0.88
CA PHE A 149 15.77 -5.16 1.43
C PHE A 149 16.96 -5.88 2.05
N GLN A 150 18.16 -5.59 1.52
CA GLN A 150 19.39 -6.27 1.92
C GLN A 150 19.28 -7.81 1.77
N ASP A 151 19.61 -8.55 2.82
CA ASP A 151 19.62 -10.02 2.86
C ASP A 151 18.25 -10.61 3.19
N ASP A 152 17.27 -9.79 3.58
CA ASP A 152 15.91 -10.25 3.92
C ASP A 152 15.06 -10.44 2.66
N ASP A 153 14.29 -11.54 2.63
CA ASP A 153 13.43 -11.90 1.49
C ASP A 153 12.29 -10.91 1.26
N ILE A 154 11.72 -10.38 2.34
CA ILE A 154 10.65 -9.37 2.28
C ILE A 154 10.69 -8.49 3.53
N CYS A 155 10.55 -7.19 3.32
CA CYS A 155 10.52 -6.16 4.35
C CYS A 155 9.35 -5.22 4.13
N LEU A 156 8.83 -4.63 5.21
CA LEU A 156 7.93 -3.49 5.10
C LEU A 156 8.77 -2.24 4.85
N LEU A 157 8.67 -1.69 3.64
CA LEU A 157 9.48 -0.59 3.13
C LEU A 157 8.83 0.78 3.33
N GLY A 158 7.49 0.81 3.27
CA GLY A 158 6.72 2.03 3.39
C GLY A 158 5.34 1.75 3.94
N PHE A 159 4.85 2.68 4.75
CA PHE A 159 3.49 2.67 5.28
C PHE A 159 2.99 4.11 5.31
N GLY A 160 1.75 4.33 4.92
CA GLY A 160 1.16 5.65 4.97
C GLY A 160 -0.31 5.62 4.64
N SER A 161 -0.93 6.78 4.65
CA SER A 161 -2.35 6.93 4.37
C SER A 161 -2.68 8.31 3.89
N ASP A 162 -3.67 8.40 3.01
CA ASP A 162 -4.34 9.65 2.67
C ASP A 162 -5.12 10.19 3.86
N GLU A 163 -5.67 11.39 3.70
CA GLU A 163 -6.70 11.95 4.56
C GLU A 163 -7.91 11.02 4.74
N GLU A 164 -8.63 11.23 5.84
CA GLU A 164 -9.85 10.48 6.13
C GLU A 164 -10.89 10.69 5.04
N MET A 165 -11.47 9.58 4.59
CA MET A 165 -12.63 9.57 3.74
C MET A 165 -13.85 9.97 4.56
N THR A 166 -14.63 10.91 4.04
CA THR A 166 -15.88 11.38 4.64
C THR A 166 -17.00 11.37 3.61
N GLY A 167 -18.25 11.37 4.09
CA GLY A 167 -19.44 11.51 3.25
C GLY A 167 -19.53 10.47 2.13
N PHE A 168 -19.75 10.95 0.91
CA PHE A 168 -20.00 10.13 -0.26
C PHE A 168 -18.82 9.20 -0.62
N LYS A 169 -17.57 9.69 -0.52
CA LYS A 169 -16.35 8.90 -0.79
C LYS A 169 -16.23 7.68 0.12
N LEU A 170 -16.61 7.83 1.39
CA LEU A 170 -16.65 6.72 2.34
C LEU A 170 -17.73 5.70 1.94
N GLN A 171 -18.93 6.16 1.62
CA GLN A 171 -20.02 5.27 1.22
C GLN A 171 -19.71 4.49 -0.05
N GLU A 172 -19.17 5.14 -1.08
CA GLU A 172 -18.75 4.48 -2.32
C GLU A 172 -17.65 3.44 -2.09
N THR A 173 -16.72 3.71 -1.16
CA THR A 173 -15.65 2.76 -0.83
C THR A 173 -16.19 1.55 -0.06
N LEU A 174 -17.12 1.75 0.88
CA LEU A 174 -17.60 0.66 1.75
C LEU A 174 -18.71 -0.17 1.15
N LEU A 175 -19.54 0.40 0.27
CA LEU A 175 -20.70 -0.28 -0.28
C LEU A 175 -20.35 -1.59 -1.02
N PRO A 176 -19.32 -1.64 -1.89
CA PRO A 176 -18.88 -2.88 -2.53
C PRO A 176 -18.14 -3.82 -1.57
N LEU A 177 -17.58 -3.29 -0.49
CA LEU A 177 -16.78 -4.04 0.48
C LEU A 177 -17.60 -4.72 1.57
N LYS A 178 -18.90 -4.43 1.66
CA LYS A 178 -19.79 -4.96 2.70
C LYS A 178 -19.75 -6.49 2.79
N ASN A 179 -19.66 -7.18 1.64
CA ASN A 179 -19.56 -8.64 1.58
C ASN A 179 -18.19 -9.19 2.03
N PHE A 180 -17.18 -8.34 2.17
CA PHE A 180 -15.81 -8.69 2.55
C PHE A 180 -15.46 -8.30 3.98
N LEU A 181 -16.11 -7.27 4.52
CA LEU A 181 -15.89 -6.79 5.89
C LEU A 181 -16.36 -7.79 6.94
N ASP A 182 -17.39 -8.60 6.66
CA ASP A 182 -17.91 -9.63 7.58
C ASP A 182 -17.23 -10.99 7.42
N TYR A 183 -16.11 -11.07 6.69
CA TYR A 183 -15.48 -12.34 6.33
C TYR A 183 -14.56 -12.88 7.43
N GLU A 184 -14.72 -14.17 7.79
CA GLU A 184 -14.01 -14.79 8.92
C GLU A 184 -12.49 -14.90 8.71
N ASP A 185 -12.03 -15.14 7.47
CA ASP A 185 -10.59 -15.30 7.16
C ASP A 185 -9.84 -14.00 6.85
N LEU A 186 -10.41 -12.82 7.16
CA LEU A 186 -9.64 -11.58 7.08
C LEU A 186 -8.37 -11.70 7.92
N ALA A 187 -7.21 -11.33 7.36
CA ALA A 187 -5.90 -11.54 7.99
C ALA A 187 -5.87 -10.98 9.43
N ILE A 188 -5.81 -11.90 10.41
CA ILE A 188 -5.71 -11.64 11.85
C ILE A 188 -4.28 -11.29 12.22
#